data_AF-A0A101HKV4-F1
#
_entry.id   AF-A0A101HKV4-F1
#
_cell.length_a   1.000
_cell.length_b   1.000
_cell.length_c   1.000
_cell.angle_alpha   90.00
_cell.angle_beta   90.00
_cell.angle_gamma   90.00
#
_symmetry.space_group_name_H-M   'P 1'
#
loop_
_entity.id
_entity.type
_entity.pdbx_description
1 polymer ?
#
loop_
_entity_poly.entity_id
_entity_poly.type
_entity_poly.pdbx_seq_one_letter_code
_entity_poly.pdbx_strand_id
1 'polypeptide(L)' 'QTKQEAEEAKISIRNARREGIDELKKAVKEGMPEDMGKDGENELQKLHDKYIRKVDEMFAEKEKEILTV' A
#
# COMPACT_ATOMS: atom_id res chain seq x y z
N GLN A 1 -2.58 9.02 19.56
CA GLN A 1 -2.18 9.71 18.33
C GLN A 1 -1.47 8.75 17.37
N THR A 2 -0.38 8.13 17.80
CA THR A 2 0.46 7.20 17.00
C THR A 2 -0.31 6.05 16.33
N LYS A 3 -1.28 5.44 17.02
CA LYS A 3 -2.11 4.37 16.44
C LYS A 3 -3.06 4.88 15.36
N GLN A 4 -3.61 6.07 15.54
CA GLN A 4 -4.52 6.67 14.56
C GLN A 4 -3.76 7.03 13.27
N GLU A 5 -2.57 7.64 13.41
CA GLU A 5 -1.70 7.98 12.27
C GLU A 5 -1.29 6.73 11.47
N ALA A 6 -0.96 5.62 12.16
CA ALA A 6 -0.66 4.36 11.50
C ALA A 6 -1.86 3.81 10.71
N GLU A 7 -3.08 3.89 11.25
CA GLU A 7 -4.28 3.44 10.54
C GLU A 7 -4.64 4.36 9.37
N GLU A 8 -4.50 5.68 9.51
CA GLU A 8 -4.67 6.64 8.42
C GLU A 8 -3.68 6.38 7.27
N ALA A 9 -2.40 6.12 7.60
CA ALA A 9 -1.39 5.75 6.61
C ALA A 9 -1.76 4.46 5.87
N LYS A 10 -2.21 3.41 6.58
CA LYS A 10 -2.66 2.16 5.96
C LYS A 10 -3.88 2.37 5.06
N ILE A 11 -4.83 3.22 5.46
CA ILE A 11 -5.99 3.55 4.63
C ILE A 11 -5.53 4.24 3.34
N SER A 12 -4.63 5.23 3.44
CA SER A 12 -4.07 5.91 2.28
C SER A 12 -3.37 4.94 1.31
N ILE A 13 -2.56 4.02 1.83
CA ILE A 13 -1.89 2.98 1.01
C ILE A 13 -2.91 2.09 0.28
N ARG A 14 -4.00 1.68 0.95
CA ARG A 14 -5.05 0.86 0.34
C ARG A 14 -5.81 1.61 -0.75
N ASN A 15 -6.06 2.92 -0.56
CA ASN A 15 -6.71 3.77 -1.55
C ASN A 15 -5.82 3.94 -2.79
N ALA A 16 -4.53 4.25 -2.61
CA ALA A 16 -3.57 4.35 -3.70
C ALA A 16 -3.47 3.05 -4.50
N ARG A 17 -3.48 1.88 -3.84
CA ARG A 17 -3.51 0.58 -4.54
C ARG A 17 -4.79 0.43 -5.37
N ARG A 18 -5.96 0.81 -4.83
CA ARG A 18 -7.23 0.73 -5.58
C ARG A 18 -7.19 1.62 -6.82
N GLU A 19 -6.75 2.86 -6.67
CA GLU A 19 -6.61 3.81 -7.78
C GLU A 19 -5.67 3.27 -8.86
N GLY A 20 -4.49 2.76 -8.48
CA GLY A 20 -3.55 2.15 -9.44
C GLY A 20 -4.13 0.93 -10.17
N ILE A 21 -4.92 0.08 -9.49
CA ILE A 21 -5.62 -1.04 -10.14
C ILE A 21 -6.66 -0.53 -11.14
N ASP A 22 -7.41 0.51 -10.79
CA ASP A 22 -8.41 1.08 -11.69
C ASP A 22 -7.77 1.72 -12.93
N GLU A 23 -6.60 2.34 -12.78
CA GLU A 23 -5.78 2.85 -13.89
C GLU A 23 -5.25 1.72 -14.79
N LEU A 24 -4.70 0.64 -14.21
CA LEU A 24 -4.26 -0.52 -14.97
C LEU A 24 -5.41 -1.13 -15.79
N LYS A 25 -6.59 -1.28 -15.19
CA LYS A 25 -7.78 -1.78 -15.90
C LYS A 25 -8.21 -0.87 -17.05
N LYS A 26 -8.06 0.45 -16.92
CA LYS A 26 -8.31 1.39 -18.01
C LYS A 26 -7.26 1.21 -19.11
N ALA A 27 -5.99 1.16 -18.75
CA ALA A 27 -4.90 0.97 -19.72
C ALA A 27 -5.06 -0.32 -20.53
N VAL A 28 -5.46 -1.43 -19.89
CA VAL A 28 -5.75 -2.70 -20.58
C VAL A 28 -6.90 -2.55 -21.58
N LYS A 29 -7.97 -1.83 -21.23
CA LYS A 29 -9.07 -1.52 -22.17
C LYS A 29 -8.64 -0.62 -23.32
N GLU A 30 -7.66 0.24 -23.11
CA GLU A 30 -7.11 1.16 -24.11
C GLU A 30 -6.05 0.50 -25.02
N GLY A 31 -5.69 -0.76 -24.77
CA GLY A 31 -4.83 -1.56 -25.64
C GLY A 31 -3.52 -2.03 -25.00
N MET A 32 -3.31 -1.82 -23.70
CA MET A 32 -2.21 -2.47 -22.98
C MET A 32 -2.40 -3.99 -22.99
N PRO A 33 -1.34 -4.79 -23.24
CA PRO A 33 -1.43 -6.25 -23.16
C PRO A 33 -1.89 -6.74 -21.78
N GLU A 34 -2.78 -7.74 -21.75
CA GLU A 34 -3.33 -8.29 -20.50
C GLU A 34 -2.25 -8.85 -19.57
N ASP A 35 -1.21 -9.47 -20.12
CA ASP A 35 -0.09 -10.01 -19.34
C ASP A 35 0.68 -8.89 -18.63
N MET A 36 0.92 -7.76 -19.31
CA MET A 36 1.51 -6.56 -18.69
C MET A 36 0.60 -5.97 -17.61
N GLY A 37 -0.72 -6.00 -17.83
CA GLY A 37 -1.69 -5.59 -16.82
C GLY A 37 -1.61 -6.44 -15.55
N LYS A 38 -1.55 -7.77 -15.69
CA LYS A 38 -1.39 -8.70 -14.56
C LYS A 38 -0.07 -8.52 -13.83
N ASP A 39 1.03 -8.31 -14.57
CA ASP A 39 2.33 -8.01 -13.97
C ASP A 39 2.29 -6.70 -13.18
N GLY A 40 1.62 -5.67 -13.72
CA GLY A 40 1.38 -4.42 -13.02
C GLY A 40 0.57 -4.60 -11.72
N GLU A 41 -0.49 -5.41 -11.73
CA GLU A 41 -1.27 -5.71 -10.53
C GLU A 41 -0.42 -6.42 -9.46
N ASN A 42 0.44 -7.36 -9.88
CA ASN A 42 1.37 -8.07 -9.00
C ASN A 42 2.39 -7.11 -8.36
N GLU A 43 2.95 -6.18 -9.13
CA GLU A 43 3.89 -5.18 -8.61
C GLU A 43 3.20 -4.20 -7.64
N LEU A 44 1.98 -3.75 -7.95
CA LEU A 44 1.19 -2.93 -7.02
C LEU A 44 0.92 -3.67 -5.71
N GLN A 45 0.64 -4.98 -5.77
CA GLN A 45 0.43 -5.79 -4.58
C GLN A 45 1.71 -5.91 -3.74
N LYS A 46 2.87 -6.14 -4.37
CA LYS A 46 4.17 -6.16 -3.67
C LYS A 46 4.47 -4.82 -2.99
N LEU A 47 4.22 -3.70 -3.66
CA LEU A 47 4.40 -2.37 -3.09
C LEU A 47 3.46 -2.13 -1.91
N HIS A 48 2.19 -2.45 -2.06
CA HIS A 48 1.22 -2.39 -0.96
C HIS A 48 1.73 -3.15 0.26
N ASP A 49 2.08 -4.42 0.10
CA ASP A 49 2.50 -5.27 1.22
C ASP A 49 3.78 -4.77 1.88
N LYS A 50 4.73 -4.26 1.08
CA LYS A 50 5.96 -3.65 1.58
C LYS A 50 5.67 -2.44 2.48
N TYR A 51 4.81 -1.53 2.04
CA TYR A 51 4.54 -0.31 2.80
C TYR A 51 3.63 -0.54 4.00
N ILE A 52 2.69 -1.50 3.94
CA ILE A 52 1.92 -1.92 5.12
C ILE A 52 2.88 -2.44 6.21
N ARG A 53 3.80 -3.34 5.87
CA ARG A 53 4.80 -3.85 6.83
C ARG A 53 5.65 -2.73 7.42
N LYS A 54 6.10 -1.79 6.58
CA LYS A 54 6.90 -0.65 7.04
C LYS A 54 6.12 0.21 8.05
N VAL A 55 4.83 0.45 7.82
CA VAL A 55 3.99 1.19 8.76
C VAL A 55 3.83 0.43 10.08
N ASP A 56 3.62 -0.89 10.02
CA ASP A 56 3.53 -1.74 11.22
C ASP A 56 4.84 -1.75 12.03
N GLU A 57 5.99 -1.87 11.35
CA GLU A 57 7.32 -1.84 11.97
C GLU A 57 7.58 -0.48 12.66
N MET A 58 7.33 0.63 11.95
CA MET A 58 7.50 1.98 12.50
C MET A 58 6.56 2.24 13.70
N PHE A 59 5.32 1.77 13.62
CA PHE A 59 4.38 1.89 14.72
C PHE A 59 4.86 1.10 15.95
N ALA A 60 5.31 -0.14 15.76
CA ALA A 60 5.80 -0.99 16.86
C ALA A 60 7.09 -0.42 17.50
N GLU A 61 8.00 0.13 16.70
CA GLU A 61 9.19 0.82 17.20
C GLU A 61 8.80 2.04 18.04
N LYS A 62 7.90 2.87 17.53
CA LYS A 62 7.47 4.07 18.25
C LYS A 62 6.68 3.75 19.53
N GLU A 63 5.86 2.70 19.51
CA GLU A 63 5.14 2.24 20.68
C GLU A 63 6.10 1.77 21.79
N LYS A 64 7.15 1.02 21.44
CA LYS A 64 8.20 0.63 22.38
C LYS A 64 8.94 1.83 22.96
N GLU A 65 9.34 2.79 22.12
CA GLU A 65 10.01 4.01 22.58
C GLU A 65 9.17 4.77 23.62
N ILE A 66 7.86 4.90 23.38
CA ILE A 66 6.93 5.57 24.31
C ILE A 66 6.80 4.80 25.64
N LEU A 67 6.78 3.47 25.60
CA LEU A 67 6.60 2.61 26.78
C LEU A 67 7.87 2.43 27.62
N THR A 68 9.04 2.80 27.10
CA THR A 68 10.34 2.61 27.77
C THR A 68 10.82 3.87 28.52
N VAL A 69 9.98 4.91 28.62
CA VAL A 69 10.25 6.14 29.40
C VAL A 69 9.73 6.03 30.83
#